data_AF-A0A645DXR9-F1
#
_entry.id   AF-A0A645DXR9-F1
#
_cell.length_a   1.000
_cell.length_b   1.000
_cell.length_c   1.000
_cell.angle_alpha   90.00
_cell.angle_beta   90.00
_cell.angle_gamma   90.00
#
_symmetry.space_group_name_H-M   'P 1'
#
loop_
_entity.id
_entity.type
_entity.pdbx_description
1 polymer ?
#
loop_
_entity_poly.entity_id
_entity_poly.type
_entity_poly.pdbx_seq_one_letter_code
_entity_poly.pdbx_strand_id
1 'polypeptide(L)'
;MLAARVVDAEVVATAALDKLASQTPHRNQPAPDLSTKHFVQQALIHLRRGNQAAAEEMFTALAYMNPADGDALNNLGFCIIPVSPVRALGPLARGAQLPMGNPALSLANRALVNHLLGDNQLAAQFLDQIAVAHGNAAVWLERECGVLELAVMALDSYVDQLRTHVVNSLEVSGGASSGSHE
;
A
#
# COMPACT_ATOMS: atom_id res chain seq x y z
N MET A 1 10.62 21.24 53.64
CA MET A 1 9.16 20.96 53.66
C MET A 1 8.54 21.64 52.46
N LEU A 2 8.06 20.87 51.47
CA LEU A 2 7.32 21.41 50.32
C LEU A 2 5.85 21.54 50.72
N ALA A 3 5.36 22.77 50.83
CA ALA A 3 3.93 23.04 51.00
C ALA A 3 3.22 22.72 49.68
N ALA A 4 2.42 21.64 49.66
CA ALA A 4 1.54 21.37 48.54
C ALA A 4 0.50 22.50 48.46
N ARG A 5 0.50 23.25 47.35
CA ARG A 5 -0.55 24.22 47.04
C ARG A 5 -1.81 23.43 46.70
N VAL A 6 -2.67 23.24 47.70
CA VAL A 6 -4.03 22.74 47.48
C VAL A 6 -4.78 23.86 46.76
N VAL A 7 -5.04 23.69 45.47
CA VAL A 7 -5.89 24.60 44.70
C VAL A 7 -7.30 24.06 44.79
N ASP A 8 -8.24 24.94 45.15
CA ASP A 8 -9.66 24.62 45.27
C ASP A 8 -10.19 24.12 43.91
N ALA A 9 -10.92 23.00 43.94
CA ALA A 9 -11.47 22.37 42.75
C ALA A 9 -12.41 23.30 41.97
N GLU A 10 -13.10 24.20 42.68
CA GLU A 10 -13.97 25.20 42.08
C GLU A 10 -13.17 26.20 41.23
N VAL A 11 -12.01 26.66 41.72
CA VAL A 11 -11.11 27.56 40.98
C VAL A 11 -10.57 26.89 39.71
N VAL A 12 -10.24 25.60 39.79
CA VAL A 12 -9.78 24.83 38.62
C VAL A 12 -10.91 24.67 37.60
N ALA A 13 -12.13 24.39 38.04
CA ALA A 13 -13.29 24.23 37.16
C ALA A 13 -13.64 25.55 36.46
N THR A 14 -13.67 26.67 37.20
CA THR A 14 -13.94 27.99 36.63
C THR A 14 -12.86 28.40 35.65
N ALA A 15 -11.58 28.20 35.97
CA ALA A 15 -10.49 28.50 35.05
C ALA A 15 -10.51 27.62 33.79
N ALA A 16 -10.93 26.35 33.90
CA ALA A 16 -11.09 25.46 32.76
C ALA A 16 -12.26 25.89 31.87
N LEU A 17 -13.39 26.29 32.45
CA LEU A 17 -14.56 26.78 31.73
C LEU A 17 -14.30 28.13 31.06
N ASP A 18 -13.61 29.05 31.74
CA ASP A 18 -13.19 30.33 31.15
C ASP A 18 -12.20 30.11 30.00
N LYS A 19 -11.32 29.11 30.11
CA LYS A 19 -10.40 28.74 29.02
C LYS A 19 -11.15 28.14 27.83
N LEU A 20 -12.17 27.33 28.07
CA LEU A 20 -13.03 26.78 27.02
C LEU A 20 -13.90 27.86 26.36
N ALA A 21 -14.40 28.82 27.15
CA ALA A 21 -15.22 29.92 26.66
C ALA A 21 -14.42 30.99 25.90
N SER A 22 -13.15 31.21 26.27
CA SER A 22 -12.23 32.14 25.60
C SER A 22 -11.51 31.52 24.40
N GLN A 23 -11.48 30.20 24.29
CA GLN A 23 -11.09 29.51 23.06
C GLN A 23 -12.15 29.77 22.01
N THR A 24 -11.89 30.76 21.15
CA THR A 24 -12.61 30.90 19.89
C THR A 24 -12.49 29.54 19.18
N PRO A 25 -13.61 28.84 18.88
CA PRO A 25 -13.53 27.60 18.14
C PRO A 25 -12.76 27.93 16.86
N HIS A 26 -11.63 27.26 16.64
CA HIS A 26 -10.93 27.33 15.37
C HIS A 26 -11.90 26.81 14.31
N ARG A 27 -12.65 27.75 13.75
CA ARG A 27 -13.73 27.54 12.81
C ARG A 27 -13.08 27.13 11.49
N ASN A 28 -13.26 25.85 11.16
CA ASN A 28 -13.19 25.30 9.81
C ASN A 28 -11.90 25.62 9.03
N GLN A 29 -10.76 25.06 9.44
CA GLN A 29 -9.97 24.41 8.39
C GLN A 29 -10.73 23.11 8.06
N PRO A 30 -11.13 22.86 6.80
CA PRO A 30 -11.53 21.51 6.44
C PRO A 30 -10.41 20.59 6.91
N ALA A 31 -10.76 19.50 7.61
CA ALA A 31 -9.77 18.51 7.98
C ALA A 31 -8.92 18.24 6.73
N PRO A 32 -7.57 18.27 6.83
CA PRO A 32 -6.72 18.04 5.67
C PRO A 32 -7.25 16.78 5.00
N ASP A 33 -7.56 16.87 3.71
CA ASP A 33 -8.13 15.76 2.97
C ASP A 33 -7.16 14.58 3.09
N LEU A 34 -7.49 13.65 3.99
CA LEU A 34 -6.72 12.43 4.26
C LEU A 34 -6.83 11.44 3.10
N SER A 35 -7.26 11.90 1.92
CA SER A 35 -7.17 11.17 0.67
C SER A 35 -5.78 10.58 0.49
N THR A 36 -5.78 9.26 0.33
CA THR A 36 -4.62 8.43 0.02
C THR A 36 -3.73 9.03 -1.06
N LYS A 37 -4.30 9.73 -2.05
CA LYS A 37 -3.57 10.37 -3.16
C LYS A 37 -2.53 11.40 -2.69
N HIS A 38 -2.77 12.12 -1.60
CA HIS A 38 -1.84 13.13 -1.07
C HIS A 38 -0.55 12.51 -0.52
N PHE A 39 -0.62 11.25 -0.08
CA PHE A 39 0.49 10.56 0.57
C PHE A 39 1.35 9.75 -0.41
N VAL A 40 0.84 9.42 -1.60
CA VAL A 40 1.55 8.63 -2.62
C VAL A 40 2.92 9.24 -2.94
N GLN A 41 3.01 10.54 -3.21
CA GLN A 41 4.29 11.16 -3.57
C GLN A 41 5.31 11.10 -2.43
N GLN A 42 4.88 11.29 -1.18
CA GLN A 42 5.77 11.20 -0.02
C GLN A 42 6.24 9.77 0.21
N ALA A 43 5.35 8.79 0.11
CA ALA A 43 5.72 7.38 0.20
C ALA A 43 6.76 7.02 -0.88
N LEU A 44 6.57 7.44 -2.14
CA LEU A 44 7.55 7.21 -3.20
C LEU A 44 8.93 7.83 -2.91
N ILE A 45 8.98 8.99 -2.26
CA ILE A 45 10.25 9.60 -1.82
C ILE A 45 10.93 8.71 -0.77
N HIS A 46 10.19 8.19 0.21
CA HIS A 46 10.72 7.27 1.20
C HIS A 46 11.24 5.98 0.56
N LEU A 47 10.46 5.39 -0.35
CA LEU A 47 10.83 4.17 -1.07
C LEU A 47 12.12 4.34 -1.88
N ARG A 48 12.24 5.44 -2.66
CA ARG A 48 13.47 5.74 -3.43
C ARG A 48 14.70 5.96 -2.55
N ARG A 49 14.51 6.38 -1.30
CA ARG A 49 15.58 6.54 -0.31
C ARG A 49 15.88 5.24 0.46
N GLY A 50 15.26 4.12 0.09
CA GLY A 50 15.39 2.85 0.80
C GLY A 50 14.69 2.82 2.16
N ASN A 51 13.90 3.85 2.50
CA ASN A 51 13.18 3.93 3.77
C ASN A 51 11.80 3.26 3.64
N GLN A 52 11.82 1.93 3.52
CA GLN A 52 10.60 1.14 3.37
C GLN A 52 9.66 1.26 4.57
N ALA A 53 10.21 1.24 5.78
CA ALA A 53 9.43 1.30 7.02
C ALA A 53 8.57 2.57 7.10
N ALA A 54 9.11 3.73 6.73
CA ALA A 54 8.36 4.99 6.75
C ALA A 54 7.21 5.01 5.71
N ALA A 55 7.40 4.41 4.54
CA ALA A 55 6.35 4.29 3.54
C ALA A 55 5.24 3.33 4.00
N GLU A 56 5.61 2.19 4.60
CA GLU A 56 4.67 1.23 5.20
C GLU A 56 3.86 1.87 6.34
N GLU A 57 4.51 2.58 7.26
CA GLU A 57 3.86 3.22 8.40
C GLU A 57 2.81 4.26 7.97
N MET A 58 3.11 5.03 6.93
CA MET A 58 2.21 6.03 6.37
C MET A 58 0.88 5.42 5.90
N PHE A 59 0.94 4.35 5.10
CA PHE A 59 -0.28 3.68 4.63
C PHE A 59 -0.92 2.79 5.69
N THR A 60 -0.15 2.33 6.69
CA THR A 60 -0.72 1.67 7.88
C THR A 60 -1.60 2.64 8.66
N ALA A 61 -1.14 3.86 8.90
CA ALA A 61 -1.93 4.89 9.57
C ALA A 61 -3.18 5.27 8.76
N LEU A 62 -3.06 5.42 7.44
CA LEU A 62 -4.22 5.70 6.57
C LEU A 62 -5.25 4.57 6.60
N ALA A 63 -4.82 3.31 6.46
CA ALA A 63 -5.69 2.15 6.52
C ALA A 63 -6.33 1.95 7.91
N TYR A 64 -5.66 2.40 8.97
CA TYR A 64 -6.23 2.43 10.32
C TYR A 64 -7.32 3.50 10.46
N MET A 65 -7.06 4.72 9.96
CA MET A 65 -8.02 5.82 10.02
C MET A 65 -9.24 5.59 9.13
N ASN A 66 -9.05 5.00 7.96
CA ASN A 66 -10.13 4.61 7.05
C ASN A 66 -9.99 3.14 6.63
N PRO A 67 -10.55 2.19 7.41
CA PRO A 67 -10.46 0.76 7.13
C PRO A 67 -11.20 0.29 5.87
N ALA A 68 -11.99 1.16 5.24
CA ALA A 68 -12.72 0.92 4.00
C ALA A 68 -12.08 1.58 2.76
N ASP A 69 -10.91 2.21 2.92
CA ASP A 69 -10.14 2.74 1.79
C ASP A 69 -9.33 1.62 1.11
N GLY A 70 -9.84 1.14 -0.02
CA GLY A 70 -9.18 0.12 -0.83
C GLY A 70 -7.83 0.59 -1.38
N ASP A 71 -7.72 1.87 -1.77
CA ASP A 71 -6.49 2.43 -2.32
C ASP A 71 -5.39 2.52 -1.23
N ALA A 72 -5.76 2.87 0.01
CA ALA A 72 -4.83 2.88 1.15
C ALA A 72 -4.27 1.48 1.43
N LEU A 73 -5.14 0.47 1.44
CA LEU A 73 -4.75 -0.93 1.66
C LEU A 73 -3.90 -1.48 0.50
N ASN A 74 -4.22 -1.12 -0.74
CA ASN A 74 -3.42 -1.50 -1.89
C ASN A 74 -2.02 -0.87 -1.84
N ASN A 75 -1.93 0.42 -1.47
CA ASN A 75 -0.66 1.12 -1.32
C ASN A 75 0.16 0.62 -0.13
N LEU A 76 -0.49 0.22 0.97
CA LEU A 76 0.16 -0.49 2.08
C LEU A 76 0.79 -1.79 1.57
N GLY A 77 0.01 -2.61 0.87
CA GLY A 77 0.48 -3.82 0.23
C GLY A 77 1.69 -3.57 -0.67
N PHE A 78 1.59 -2.57 -1.56
CA PHE A 78 2.67 -2.14 -2.46
C PHE A 78 3.97 -1.79 -1.72
N CYS A 79 3.90 -1.07 -0.61
CA CYS A 79 5.11 -0.74 0.19
C CYS A 79 5.73 -1.98 0.83
N ILE A 80 4.92 -2.98 1.19
CA ILE A 80 5.38 -4.20 1.84
C ILE A 80 6.07 -5.17 0.83
N ILE A 81 5.70 -5.16 -0.45
CA ILE A 81 6.16 -6.14 -1.46
C ILE A 81 7.68 -6.39 -1.41
N PRO A 82 8.56 -5.36 -1.45
CA PRO A 82 10.00 -5.60 -1.54
C PRO A 82 10.63 -6.13 -0.26
N VAL A 83 9.94 -5.99 0.87
CA VAL A 83 10.41 -6.47 2.18
C VAL A 83 9.88 -7.88 2.44
N SER A 84 8.60 -8.11 2.12
CA SER A 84 7.95 -9.40 2.35
C SER A 84 6.71 -9.56 1.47
N PRO A 85 6.82 -10.24 0.32
CA PRO A 85 5.66 -10.54 -0.53
C PRO A 85 4.55 -11.27 0.23
N VAL A 86 4.91 -12.17 1.15
CA VAL A 86 3.95 -12.89 2.01
C VAL A 86 3.10 -11.94 2.86
N ARG A 87 3.73 -10.94 3.50
CA ARG A 87 2.99 -9.95 4.31
C ARG A 87 2.08 -9.06 3.46
N ALA A 88 2.45 -8.79 2.21
CA ALA A 88 1.68 -7.95 1.30
C ALA A 88 0.33 -8.59 0.89
N LEU A 89 0.21 -9.92 0.93
CA LEU A 89 -1.03 -10.64 0.56
C LEU A 89 -2.25 -10.13 1.33
N GLY A 90 -2.13 -9.90 2.65
CA GLY A 90 -3.24 -9.51 3.50
C GLY A 90 -3.86 -8.16 3.11
N PRO A 91 -3.10 -7.05 3.16
CA PRO A 91 -3.58 -5.74 2.74
C PRO A 91 -4.09 -5.72 1.29
N LEU A 92 -3.38 -6.36 0.35
CA LEU A 92 -3.81 -6.40 -1.05
C LEU A 92 -5.13 -7.15 -1.23
N ALA A 93 -5.30 -8.31 -0.59
CA ALA A 93 -6.53 -9.09 -0.69
C ALA A 93 -7.72 -8.35 -0.06
N ARG A 94 -7.49 -7.68 1.08
CA ARG A 94 -8.53 -6.88 1.73
C ARG A 94 -8.90 -5.64 0.91
N GLY A 95 -7.91 -4.92 0.39
CA GLY A 95 -8.12 -3.73 -0.45
C GLY A 95 -8.92 -4.05 -1.72
N ALA A 96 -8.65 -5.21 -2.34
CA ALA A 96 -9.36 -5.65 -3.54
C ALA A 96 -10.85 -5.96 -3.33
N GLN A 97 -11.33 -6.06 -2.08
CA GLN A 97 -12.75 -6.25 -1.75
C GLN A 97 -13.50 -4.91 -1.58
N LEU A 98 -12.80 -3.79 -1.67
CA LEU A 98 -13.30 -2.45 -1.42
C LEU A 98 -13.35 -1.63 -2.71
N PRO A 99 -14.06 -0.48 -2.74
CA PRO A 99 -13.98 0.45 -3.87
C PRO A 99 -12.53 0.89 -4.13
N MET A 100 -12.10 0.77 -5.38
CA MET A 100 -10.73 1.06 -5.82
C MET A 100 -10.72 2.13 -6.89
N GLY A 101 -9.81 3.09 -6.80
CA GLY A 101 -9.60 4.08 -7.87
C GLY A 101 -8.96 3.48 -9.11
N ASN A 102 -8.15 2.42 -8.94
CA ASN A 102 -7.50 1.71 -10.04
C ASN A 102 -7.49 0.19 -9.81
N PRO A 103 -8.55 -0.53 -10.21
CA PRO A 103 -8.65 -1.98 -10.06
C PRO A 103 -7.54 -2.75 -10.81
N ALA A 104 -7.12 -2.27 -11.98
CA ALA A 104 -6.06 -2.91 -12.77
C ALA A 104 -4.71 -2.91 -12.04
N LEU A 105 -4.36 -1.80 -11.38
CA LEU A 105 -3.14 -1.73 -10.56
C LEU A 105 -3.19 -2.68 -9.37
N SER A 106 -4.34 -2.84 -8.71
CA SER A 106 -4.50 -3.81 -7.62
C SER A 106 -4.35 -5.25 -8.09
N LEU A 107 -4.94 -5.61 -9.23
CA LEU A 107 -4.74 -6.91 -9.86
C LEU A 107 -3.26 -7.14 -10.21
N ALA A 108 -2.58 -6.15 -10.79
CA ALA A 108 -1.16 -6.25 -11.14
C ALA A 108 -0.26 -6.41 -9.91
N ASN A 109 -0.55 -5.70 -8.81
CA ASN A 109 0.17 -5.88 -7.53
C ASN A 109 -0.03 -7.29 -6.95
N ARG A 110 -1.25 -7.82 -7.03
CA ARG A 110 -1.54 -9.20 -6.59
C ARG A 110 -0.88 -10.23 -7.48
N ALA A 111 -0.84 -10.00 -8.79
CA ALA A 111 -0.12 -10.86 -9.73
C ALA A 111 1.37 -10.90 -9.39
N LEU A 112 2.02 -9.73 -9.21
CA LEU A 112 3.42 -9.65 -8.85
C LEU A 112 3.72 -10.39 -7.54
N VAL A 113 2.92 -10.19 -6.50
CA VAL A 113 3.14 -10.87 -5.21
C VAL A 113 3.07 -12.40 -5.37
N ASN A 114 2.09 -12.91 -6.12
CA ASN A 114 1.98 -14.36 -6.32
C ASN A 114 3.11 -14.91 -7.19
N HIS A 115 3.56 -14.14 -8.19
CA HIS A 115 4.74 -14.46 -9.00
C HIS A 115 6.00 -14.59 -8.12
N LEU A 116 6.25 -13.62 -7.24
CA LEU A 116 7.38 -13.63 -6.30
C LEU A 116 7.31 -14.77 -5.27
N LEU A 117 6.11 -15.29 -5.00
CA LEU A 117 5.89 -16.45 -4.14
C LEU A 117 5.92 -17.79 -4.89
N GLY A 118 6.16 -17.76 -6.20
CA GLY A 118 6.22 -18.94 -7.06
C GLY A 118 4.85 -19.48 -7.51
N ASP A 119 3.74 -18.85 -7.10
CA ASP A 119 2.40 -19.20 -7.58
C ASP A 119 2.11 -18.47 -8.90
N ASN A 120 2.83 -18.88 -9.94
CA ASN A 120 2.74 -18.29 -11.27
C ASN A 120 1.37 -18.55 -11.92
N GLN A 121 0.68 -19.62 -11.50
CA GLN A 121 -0.65 -19.94 -12.02
C GLN A 121 -1.68 -18.94 -11.50
N LEU A 122 -1.68 -18.63 -10.19
CA LEU A 122 -2.54 -17.60 -9.63
C LEU A 122 -2.15 -16.20 -10.12
N ALA A 123 -0.85 -15.94 -10.31
CA ALA A 123 -0.39 -14.68 -10.90
C ALA A 123 -0.99 -14.45 -12.30
N ALA A 124 -0.95 -15.48 -13.16
CA ALA A 124 -1.56 -15.41 -14.49
C ALA A 124 -3.08 -15.15 -14.43
N GLN A 125 -3.79 -15.81 -13.51
CA GLN A 125 -5.24 -15.58 -13.33
C GLN A 125 -5.58 -14.14 -12.94
N PHE A 126 -4.74 -13.46 -12.15
CA PHE A 126 -4.95 -12.04 -11.86
C PHE A 126 -4.70 -11.15 -13.08
N LEU A 127 -3.68 -11.45 -13.88
CA LEU A 127 -3.38 -10.70 -15.09
C LEU A 127 -4.49 -10.87 -16.14
N ASP A 128 -5.10 -12.06 -16.25
CA ASP A 128 -6.20 -12.32 -17.19
C ASP A 128 -7.48 -11.55 -16.86
N GLN A 129 -7.64 -11.13 -15.60
CA GLN A 129 -8.75 -10.26 -15.18
C GLN A 129 -8.55 -8.79 -15.59
N ILE A 130 -7.35 -8.40 -16.00
CA ILE A 130 -7.05 -7.03 -16.43
C ILE A 130 -7.50 -6.87 -17.89
N ALA A 131 -8.73 -6.40 -18.08
CA ALA A 131 -9.26 -6.10 -19.41
C ALA A 131 -8.67 -4.81 -19.99
N VAL A 132 -8.49 -3.79 -19.13
CA VAL A 132 -8.05 -2.45 -19.52
C VAL A 132 -7.12 -1.90 -18.44
N ALA A 133 -5.93 -1.47 -18.86
CA ALA A 133 -4.92 -0.84 -18.01
C ALA A 133 -4.55 0.52 -18.62
N HIS A 134 -4.74 1.61 -17.86
CA HIS A 134 -4.50 2.96 -18.35
C HIS A 134 -3.80 3.82 -17.30
N GLY A 135 -3.13 4.86 -17.78
CA GLY A 135 -2.44 5.85 -16.95
C GLY A 135 -1.06 5.39 -16.51
N ASN A 136 -0.37 6.28 -15.80
CA ASN A 136 0.93 6.00 -15.23
C ASN A 136 0.79 5.59 -13.76
N ALA A 137 1.56 4.60 -13.35
CA ALA A 137 1.60 4.12 -11.98
C ALA A 137 3.04 3.94 -11.51
N ALA A 138 3.25 4.06 -10.20
CA ALA A 138 4.45 3.53 -9.58
C ALA A 138 4.30 2.01 -9.44
N VAL A 139 5.31 1.27 -9.86
CA VAL A 139 5.30 -0.19 -9.95
C VAL A 139 6.63 -0.76 -9.47
N TRP A 140 6.62 -2.02 -9.05
CA TRP A 140 7.83 -2.79 -8.77
C TRP A 140 8.13 -3.67 -9.96
N LEU A 141 9.30 -3.49 -10.58
CA LEU A 141 9.80 -4.32 -11.67
C LEU A 141 10.75 -5.37 -11.10
N GLU A 142 10.51 -6.64 -11.42
CA GLU A 142 11.49 -7.68 -11.18
C GLU A 142 12.53 -7.68 -12.31
N ARG A 143 13.78 -7.32 -11.98
CA ARG A 143 14.89 -7.26 -12.96
C ARG A 143 15.60 -8.59 -13.10
N GLU A 144 15.93 -9.16 -11.94
CA GLU A 144 16.64 -10.43 -11.75
C GLU A 144 15.92 -11.16 -10.62
N CYS A 145 15.99 -12.49 -10.55
CA CYS A 145 15.23 -13.32 -9.61
C CYS A 145 15.12 -12.71 -8.20
N GLY A 146 13.94 -12.18 -7.86
CA GLY A 146 13.62 -11.58 -6.57
C GLY A 146 14.13 -10.15 -6.32
N VAL A 147 14.85 -9.53 -7.25
CA VAL A 147 15.34 -8.15 -7.15
C VAL A 147 14.32 -7.19 -7.76
N LEU A 148 13.71 -6.37 -6.90
CA LEU A 148 12.71 -5.38 -7.30
C LEU A 148 13.30 -3.97 -7.44
N GLU A 149 12.96 -3.32 -8.54
CA GLU A 149 13.25 -1.91 -8.80
C GLU A 149 11.96 -1.08 -8.83
N LEU A 150 11.98 0.07 -8.15
CA LEU A 150 10.87 1.02 -8.20
C LEU A 150 10.91 1.82 -9.50
N ALA A 151 9.86 1.74 -10.30
CA ALA A 151 9.70 2.53 -11.51
C ALA A 151 8.37 3.31 -11.52
N VAL A 152 8.29 4.33 -12.37
CA VAL A 152 7.02 4.98 -12.75
C VAL A 152 6.88 4.85 -14.25
N MET A 153 5.83 4.16 -14.70
CA MET A 153 5.62 3.89 -16.12
C MET A 153 4.14 3.69 -16.46
N ALA A 154 3.85 3.55 -17.74
CA ALA A 154 2.51 3.27 -18.24
C ALA A 154 2.05 1.88 -17.76
N LEU A 155 0.81 1.81 -17.23
CA LEU A 155 0.31 0.62 -16.56
C LEU A 155 0.08 -0.55 -17.53
N ASP A 156 -0.31 -0.27 -18.76
CA ASP A 156 -0.42 -1.27 -19.83
C ASP A 156 0.94 -1.94 -20.11
N SER A 157 1.99 -1.12 -20.29
CA SER A 157 3.35 -1.58 -20.53
C SER A 157 3.88 -2.41 -19.36
N TYR A 158 3.55 -2.04 -18.13
CA TYR A 158 3.91 -2.81 -16.94
C TYR A 158 3.19 -4.16 -16.89
N VAL A 159 1.87 -4.18 -17.15
CA VAL A 159 1.08 -5.42 -17.15
C VAL A 159 1.58 -6.39 -18.22
N ASP A 160 1.93 -5.89 -19.41
CA ASP A 160 2.49 -6.71 -20.49
C ASP A 160 3.84 -7.32 -20.10
N GLN A 161 4.74 -6.51 -19.51
CA GLN A 161 6.03 -7.01 -19.02
C GLN A 161 5.84 -8.08 -17.94
N LEU A 162 5.02 -7.82 -16.93
CA LEU A 162 4.74 -8.78 -15.86
C LEU A 162 4.14 -10.08 -16.41
N ARG A 163 3.25 -9.99 -17.40
CA ARG A 163 2.68 -11.15 -18.09
C ARG A 163 3.74 -11.99 -18.77
N THR A 164 4.67 -11.36 -19.49
CA THR A 164 5.80 -12.09 -20.10
C THR A 164 6.65 -12.81 -19.05
N HIS A 165 6.97 -12.16 -17.93
CA HIS A 165 7.74 -12.79 -16.84
C HIS A 165 7.03 -14.01 -16.23
N VAL A 166 5.72 -13.88 -15.96
CA VAL A 166 4.91 -14.96 -15.39
C VAL A 166 4.81 -16.16 -16.35
N VAL A 167 4.56 -15.90 -17.65
CA VAL A 167 4.46 -16.96 -18.67
C VAL A 167 5.77 -17.72 -18.82
N ASN A 168 6.89 -17.01 -18.96
CA ASN A 168 8.21 -17.64 -19.06
C ASN A 168 8.51 -18.54 -17.85
N SER A 169 8.08 -18.11 -16.66
CA SER A 169 8.29 -18.88 -15.41
C SER A 169 7.41 -20.13 -15.34
N LEU A 170 6.19 -20.09 -15.90
CA LEU A 170 5.34 -21.27 -16.06
C LEU A 170 5.98 -22.30 -17.00
N GLU A 171 6.53 -21.87 -18.14
CA GLU A 171 7.16 -22.76 -19.12
C GLU A 171 8.39 -23.49 -18.53
N VAL A 172 9.23 -22.78 -17.78
CA VAL A 172 10.38 -23.38 -17.08
C VAL A 172 9.93 -24.42 -16.06
N SER A 173 8.88 -24.13 -15.28
CA SER A 173 8.35 -25.07 -14.28
C SER A 173 7.67 -26.30 -14.90
N GLY A 174 7.02 -26.15 -16.06
CA GLY A 174 6.38 -27.24 -16.79
C GLY A 174 7.39 -28.16 -17.50
N GLY A 175 8.45 -27.60 -18.08
CA GLY A 175 9.51 -28.35 -18.77
C GLY A 175 10.36 -29.24 -17.84
N ALA A 176 10.47 -28.89 -16.56
CA ALA A 176 11.17 -29.73 -15.57
C ALA A 176 10.42 -31.04 -15.24
N SER A 177 9.11 -31.10 -15.50
CA SER A 177 8.28 -32.28 -15.20
C SER A 177 8.29 -33.37 -16.28
N SER A 178 8.81 -33.09 -17.48
CA SER A 178 8.82 -34.03 -18.61
C SER A 178 10.15 -34.80 -18.81
N GLY A 179 11.17 -34.55 -17.98
CA GLY A 179 12.52 -35.14 -18.12
C GLY A 179 12.81 -36.38 -17.27
N SER A 180 11.82 -37.05 -16.69
CA SER A 180 12.02 -38.17 -15.75
C SER A 180 11.38 -39.48 -16.22
N HIS A 181 11.59 -39.88 -17.46
CA HIS A 181 11.30 -41.24 -17.94
C HIS A 181 12.24 -41.61 -19.09
N GLU A 182 13.46 -42.03 -18.76
CA GLU A 182 14.27 -42.97 -19.56
C GLU A 182 14.93 -43.99 -18.63
#